data_AF-A0A524NU59-F1
#
_entry.id   AF-A0A524NU59-F1
#
_cell.length_a   1.000
_cell.length_b   1.000
_cell.length_c   1.000
_cell.angle_alpha   90.00
_cell.angle_beta   90.00
_cell.angle_gamma   90.00
#
_symmetry.space_group_name_H-M   'P 1'
#
loop_
_entity.id
_entity.type
_entity.pdbx_description
1 polymer ?
#
loop_
_entity_poly.entity_id
_entity_poly.type
_entity_poly.pdbx_seq_one_letter_code
_entity_poly.pdbx_strand_id
1 'polypeptide(L)'
;MKTNHLFAILAILAGISAAFTSHSVKNSLYPTWKFEKAHAEGEKVRYISAHHLANLLYRKQAVSLLDAREWEAYEKYHIPTALHHNEDQNTEGGRGSGIVVLYGSAEGEELYRMANERPGRVYVLKGGMEAWYSLVLFPDLVQYRVRNSDQLNYIVRRCGFFGGEAQNTQLLNINVRESHFREGC
;
A
#
# COMPACT_ATOMS: atom_id res chain seq x y z
N MET A 1 3.68 52.80 7.95
CA MET A 1 4.44 52.00 6.95
C MET A 1 5.09 50.71 7.52
N LYS A 2 4.49 49.99 8.48
CA LYS A 2 5.09 48.74 9.03
C LYS A 2 4.31 47.45 8.71
N THR A 3 3.06 47.56 8.28
CA THR A 3 2.16 46.42 8.04
C THR A 3 2.50 45.64 6.76
N ASN A 4 2.96 46.30 5.69
CA ASN A 4 3.19 45.64 4.39
C ASN A 4 4.39 44.68 4.39
N HIS A 5 5.41 44.92 5.23
CA HIS A 5 6.58 44.03 5.33
C HIS A 5 6.26 42.72 6.05
N LEU A 6 5.36 42.75 7.04
CA LEU A 6 4.98 41.55 7.80
C LEU A 6 4.21 40.55 6.90
N PHE A 7 3.32 41.05 6.04
CA PHE A 7 2.59 40.21 5.09
C PHE A 7 3.51 39.59 4.03
N ALA A 8 4.53 40.32 3.57
CA ALA A 8 5.51 39.80 2.62
C ALA A 8 6.34 38.63 3.21
N ILE A 9 6.77 38.75 4.48
CA ILE A 9 7.51 37.68 5.16
C ILE A 9 6.63 36.43 5.36
N LEU A 10 5.37 36.61 5.76
CA LEU A 10 4.42 35.50 5.92
C LEU A 10 4.13 34.79 4.60
N ALA A 11 4.00 35.54 3.49
CA ALA A 11 3.80 34.96 2.17
C ALA A 11 5.00 34.14 1.69
N ILE A 12 6.23 34.61 1.96
CA ILE A 12 7.47 33.87 1.63
C ILE A 12 7.56 32.57 2.45
N LEU A 13 7.26 32.63 3.75
CA LEU A 13 7.28 31.45 4.61
C LEU A 13 6.22 30.41 4.21
N ALA A 14 5.02 30.85 3.84
CA ALA A 14 3.97 29.98 3.32
C ALA A 14 4.37 29.34 1.97
N GLY A 15 4.97 30.12 1.06
CA GLY A 15 5.44 29.64 -0.24
C GLY A 15 6.56 28.60 -0.12
N ILE A 16 7.55 28.83 0.76
CA ILE A 16 8.63 27.89 1.04
C ILE A 16 8.07 26.59 1.65
N SER A 17 7.16 26.69 2.61
CA SER A 17 6.52 25.52 3.24
C SER A 17 5.74 24.67 2.23
N ALA A 18 4.99 25.31 1.33
CA ALA A 18 4.26 24.63 0.26
C ALA A 18 5.19 23.98 -0.78
N ALA A 19 6.32 24.62 -1.10
CA ALA A 19 7.31 24.06 -2.02
C ALA A 19 7.99 22.79 -1.46
N PHE A 20 8.31 22.77 -0.16
CA PHE A 20 8.90 21.59 0.49
C PHE A 20 7.91 20.43 0.66
N THR A 21 6.63 20.70 0.90
CA THR A 21 5.63 19.61 1.01
C THR A 21 5.32 18.98 -0.35
N SER A 22 5.22 19.78 -1.42
CA SER A 22 4.93 19.28 -2.78
C SER A 22 6.05 18.41 -3.36
N HIS A 23 7.31 18.63 -2.98
CA HIS A 23 8.44 17.84 -3.50
C HIS A 23 8.56 16.45 -2.86
N SER A 24 8.01 16.23 -1.66
CA SER A 24 8.08 14.92 -1.00
C SER A 24 7.09 13.89 -1.56
N VAL A 25 6.03 14.33 -2.24
CA VAL A 25 4.91 13.48 -2.70
C VAL A 25 5.20 12.75 -4.01
N LYS A 26 6.13 13.24 -4.84
CA LYS A 26 6.28 12.75 -6.22
C LYS A 26 7.18 11.53 -6.43
N ASN A 27 7.73 10.90 -5.39
CA ASN A 27 8.79 9.88 -5.58
C ASN A 27 8.81 8.71 -4.59
N SER A 28 7.74 8.47 -3.82
CA SER A 28 7.68 7.30 -2.95
C SER A 28 7.08 6.09 -3.67
N LEU A 29 7.77 4.94 -3.64
CA LEU A 29 7.28 3.64 -4.12
C LEU A 29 5.89 3.29 -3.59
N TYR A 30 5.57 3.79 -2.41
CA TYR A 30 4.32 3.50 -1.74
C TYR A 30 3.54 4.78 -1.51
N PRO A 31 2.20 4.74 -1.65
CA PRO A 31 1.38 5.82 -1.13
C PRO A 31 1.70 6.01 0.36
N THR A 32 1.78 7.27 0.78
CA THR A 32 2.06 7.60 2.20
C THR A 32 0.89 7.23 3.11
N TRP A 33 -0.31 7.05 2.53
CA TRP A 33 -1.51 6.66 3.25
C TRP A 33 -1.59 5.13 3.43
N LYS A 34 -2.10 4.74 4.60
CA LYS A 34 -2.30 3.34 5.00
C LYS A 34 -3.74 2.88 4.77
N PHE A 35 -4.65 3.73 5.25
CA PHE A 35 -6.08 3.60 5.08
C PHE A 35 -6.63 4.92 4.56
N GLU A 36 -7.65 4.84 3.71
CA GLU A 36 -8.32 6.01 3.14
C GLU A 36 -9.83 5.78 3.17
N LYS A 37 -10.60 6.87 3.24
CA LYS A 37 -12.04 6.85 2.99
C LYS A 37 -12.31 7.71 1.77
N ALA A 38 -12.94 7.15 0.75
CA ALA A 38 -13.32 7.88 -0.44
C ALA A 38 -14.74 7.51 -0.87
N HIS A 39 -15.31 8.28 -1.79
CA HIS A 39 -16.54 7.88 -2.48
C HIS A 39 -16.17 7.28 -3.83
N ALA A 40 -16.73 6.11 -4.12
CA ALA A 40 -16.60 5.45 -5.41
C ALA A 40 -18.00 4.96 -5.81
N GLU A 41 -18.45 5.33 -7.00
CA GLU A 41 -19.76 4.91 -7.54
C GLU A 41 -20.94 5.22 -6.60
N GLY A 42 -20.88 6.35 -5.91
CA GLY A 42 -21.94 6.79 -4.97
C GLY A 42 -21.83 6.17 -3.57
N GLU A 43 -20.97 5.16 -3.39
CA GLU A 43 -20.78 4.46 -2.13
C GLU A 43 -19.57 4.97 -1.35
N LYS A 44 -19.66 4.97 -0.02
CA LYS A 44 -18.55 5.34 0.87
C LYS A 44 -17.67 4.13 1.16
N VAL A 45 -16.49 4.09 0.55
CA VAL A 45 -15.58 2.95 0.61
C VAL A 45 -14.38 3.25 1.52
N ARG A 46 -13.96 2.24 2.28
CA ARG A 46 -12.72 2.27 3.05
C ARG A 46 -11.66 1.51 2.29
N TYR A 47 -10.56 2.15 1.96
CA TYR A 47 -9.46 1.53 1.23
C TYR A 47 -8.29 1.19 2.15
N ILE A 48 -7.54 0.16 1.78
CA ILE A 48 -6.20 -0.15 2.28
C ILE A 48 -5.22 -0.18 1.09
N SER A 49 -4.03 0.37 1.26
CA SER A 49 -3.01 0.31 0.21
C SER A 49 -2.32 -1.05 0.17
N ALA A 50 -1.95 -1.52 -1.03
CA ALA A 50 -1.24 -2.79 -1.21
C ALA A 50 0.06 -2.86 -0.38
N HIS A 51 0.79 -1.73 -0.31
CA HIS A 51 1.97 -1.61 0.55
C HIS A 51 1.66 -1.90 2.02
N HIS A 52 0.60 -1.28 2.55
CA HIS A 52 0.27 -1.43 3.95
C HIS A 52 -0.22 -2.85 4.24
N LEU A 53 -1.08 -3.40 3.39
CA LEU A 53 -1.53 -4.79 3.50
C LEU A 53 -0.33 -5.76 3.54
N ALA A 54 0.61 -5.64 2.59
CA ALA A 54 1.81 -6.45 2.58
C ALA A 54 2.63 -6.34 3.88
N ASN A 55 2.71 -5.15 4.48
CA ASN A 55 3.38 -4.97 5.77
C ASN A 55 2.65 -5.67 6.93
N LEU A 56 1.32 -5.67 6.93
CA LEU A 56 0.52 -6.36 7.95
C LEU A 56 0.77 -7.87 7.88
N LEU A 57 0.70 -8.46 6.68
CA LEU A 57 0.92 -9.88 6.44
C LEU A 57 2.37 -10.30 6.73
N TYR A 58 3.35 -9.52 6.27
CA TYR A 58 4.77 -9.78 6.51
C TYR A 58 5.11 -9.78 8.01
N ARG A 59 4.42 -8.95 8.80
CA ARG A 59 4.54 -8.90 10.27
C ARG A 59 3.61 -9.88 10.99
N LYS A 60 2.93 -10.77 10.27
CA LYS A 60 1.98 -11.76 10.80
C LYS A 60 0.88 -11.14 11.67
N GLN A 61 0.42 -9.94 11.32
CA GLN A 61 -0.71 -9.32 11.99
C GLN A 61 -2.02 -9.99 11.56
N ALA A 62 -2.99 -10.04 12.48
CA ALA A 62 -4.28 -10.66 12.21
C ALA A 62 -5.06 -9.84 11.16
N VAL A 63 -5.13 -10.37 9.94
CA VAL A 63 -5.91 -9.84 8.82
C VAL A 63 -6.66 -11.01 8.19
N SER A 64 -7.96 -10.83 7.98
CA SER A 64 -8.76 -11.76 7.18
C SER A 64 -8.82 -11.25 5.76
N LEU A 65 -8.38 -12.06 4.80
CA LEU A 65 -8.36 -11.71 3.38
C LEU A 65 -9.42 -12.49 2.63
N LEU A 66 -10.20 -11.78 1.82
CA LEU A 66 -11.23 -12.36 0.96
C LEU A 66 -10.93 -11.98 -0.50
N ASP A 67 -10.81 -13.00 -1.34
CA ASP A 67 -10.64 -12.88 -2.78
C ASP A 67 -12.02 -12.99 -3.46
N ALA A 68 -12.48 -11.92 -4.08
CA ALA A 68 -13.76 -11.85 -4.76
C ALA A 68 -13.69 -12.17 -6.26
N ARG A 69 -12.53 -12.64 -6.76
CA ARG A 69 -12.39 -13.03 -8.16
C ARG A 69 -12.99 -14.40 -8.42
N GLU A 70 -13.16 -14.73 -9.70
CA GLU A 70 -13.49 -16.09 -10.14
C GLU A 70 -12.49 -17.12 -9.60
N TRP A 71 -12.98 -18.35 -9.41
CA TRP A 71 -12.20 -19.46 -8.84
C TRP A 71 -10.90 -19.72 -9.60
N GLU A 72 -10.93 -19.68 -10.93
CA GLU A 72 -9.76 -19.92 -11.78
C GLU A 72 -8.66 -18.88 -11.54
N ALA A 73 -9.03 -17.62 -11.32
CA ALA A 73 -8.09 -16.55 -11.04
C ALA A 73 -7.48 -16.68 -9.64
N TYR A 74 -8.26 -17.14 -8.66
CA TYR A 74 -7.81 -17.46 -7.31
C TYR A 74 -6.84 -18.65 -7.28
N GLU A 75 -7.16 -19.74 -7.99
CA GLU A 75 -6.29 -20.93 -8.08
C GLU A 75 -4.95 -20.62 -8.72
N LYS A 76 -4.94 -19.83 -9.81
CA LYS A 76 -3.70 -19.47 -10.49
C LYS A 76 -2.73 -18.73 -9.56
N TYR A 77 -3.23 -17.75 -8.81
CA TYR A 77 -2.49 -17.03 -7.78
C TYR A 77 -3.45 -16.19 -6.95
N HIS A 78 -3.31 -16.24 -5.63
CA HIS A 78 -4.00 -15.37 -4.69
C HIS A 78 -3.02 -14.80 -3.66
N ILE A 79 -3.42 -13.74 -2.97
CA ILE A 79 -2.61 -13.18 -1.88
C ILE A 79 -2.50 -14.25 -0.78
N PRO A 80 -1.30 -14.53 -0.23
CA PRO A 80 -1.18 -15.54 0.82
C PRO A 80 -2.14 -15.29 1.97
N THR A 81 -2.75 -16.37 2.46
CA THR A 81 -3.81 -16.41 3.50
C THR A 81 -5.18 -15.86 3.07
N ALA A 82 -5.37 -15.49 1.80
CA ALA A 82 -6.71 -15.17 1.31
C ALA A 82 -7.58 -16.42 1.23
N LEU A 83 -8.86 -16.24 1.55
CA LEU A 83 -9.90 -17.23 1.29
C LEU A 83 -10.67 -16.77 0.06
N HIS A 84 -11.00 -17.71 -0.83
CA HIS A 84 -11.90 -17.44 -1.94
C HIS A 84 -13.31 -17.13 -1.40
N HIS A 85 -13.92 -16.05 -1.90
CA HIS A 85 -15.29 -15.71 -1.55
C HIS A 85 -16.24 -16.60 -2.35
N ASN A 86 -16.94 -17.48 -1.63
CA ASN A 86 -18.06 -18.23 -2.19
C ASN A 86 -19.37 -17.63 -1.64
N GLU A 87 -20.32 -17.31 -2.52
CA GLU A 87 -21.63 -16.74 -2.16
C GLU A 87 -22.40 -17.64 -1.19
N ASP A 88 -22.24 -18.95 -1.31
CA ASP A 88 -22.94 -19.95 -0.48
C ASP A 88 -22.38 -20.06 0.94
N GLN A 89 -21.19 -19.49 1.19
CA GLN A 89 -20.61 -19.46 2.54
C GLN A 89 -21.15 -18.27 3.31
N ASN A 90 -22.34 -18.47 3.90
CA ASN A 90 -22.84 -17.65 4.99
C ASN A 90 -21.71 -17.45 6.00
N THR A 91 -21.17 -16.24 6.04
CA THR A 91 -19.97 -15.92 6.81
C THR A 91 -20.35 -15.72 8.29
N GLU A 92 -20.95 -16.75 8.91
CA GLU A 92 -21.22 -16.78 10.34
C GLU A 92 -19.91 -16.81 11.16
N GLY A 93 -18.81 -17.25 10.54
CA GLY A 93 -17.49 -17.27 11.12
C GLY A 93 -16.75 -15.95 10.96
N GLY A 94 -16.95 -14.98 11.86
CA GLY A 94 -16.11 -13.78 11.81
C GLY A 94 -16.41 -12.63 12.75
N ARG A 95 -17.00 -12.85 13.94
CA ARG A 95 -17.08 -11.78 14.97
C ARG A 95 -15.71 -11.46 15.63
N GLY A 96 -14.60 -11.80 14.99
CA GLY A 96 -13.28 -11.36 15.42
C GLY A 96 -13.12 -9.86 15.15
N SER A 97 -12.55 -9.12 16.10
CA SER A 97 -12.29 -7.67 15.99
C SER A 97 -11.20 -7.28 14.96
N GLY A 98 -10.90 -8.17 14.02
CA GLY A 98 -9.81 -8.07 13.04
C GLY A 98 -10.11 -7.11 11.89
N ILE A 99 -9.08 -6.84 11.08
CA ILE A 99 -9.20 -6.11 9.82
C ILE A 99 -9.62 -7.13 8.77
N VAL A 100 -10.74 -6.89 8.08
CA VAL A 100 -11.16 -7.67 6.92
C VAL A 100 -10.78 -6.89 5.67
N VAL A 101 -10.08 -7.54 4.75
CA VAL A 101 -9.69 -6.95 3.48
C VAL A 101 -10.26 -7.75 2.34
N LEU A 102 -10.97 -7.05 1.45
CA LEU A 102 -11.62 -7.59 0.27
C LEU A 102 -10.88 -7.09 -0.97
N TYR A 103 -10.66 -7.95 -1.95
CA TYR A 103 -10.03 -7.57 -3.21
C TYR A 103 -10.56 -8.36 -4.40
N GLY A 104 -10.55 -7.72 -5.57
CA GLY A 104 -10.91 -8.32 -6.86
C GLY A 104 -9.78 -8.15 -7.89
N SER A 105 -10.07 -8.49 -9.15
CA SER A 105 -9.15 -8.22 -10.27
C SER A 105 -8.94 -6.72 -10.44
N ALA A 106 -10.04 -5.98 -10.44
CA ALA A 106 -10.11 -4.53 -10.40
C ALA A 106 -11.05 -4.10 -9.26
N GLU A 107 -11.12 -2.79 -9.01
CA GLU A 107 -12.17 -2.22 -8.18
C GLU A 107 -13.49 -2.14 -8.97
N GLY A 108 -14.65 -2.23 -8.29
CA GLY A 108 -15.95 -2.11 -8.94
C GLY A 108 -17.13 -2.19 -7.96
N GLU A 109 -18.33 -1.86 -8.46
CA GLU A 109 -19.57 -1.66 -7.71
C GLU A 109 -19.89 -2.81 -6.76
N GLU A 110 -19.80 -4.04 -7.27
CA GLU A 110 -20.06 -5.25 -6.51
C GLU A 110 -19.13 -5.41 -5.31
N LEU A 111 -17.83 -5.14 -5.50
CA LEU A 111 -16.83 -5.20 -4.44
C LEU A 111 -17.12 -4.16 -3.34
N TYR A 112 -17.59 -2.98 -3.74
CA TYR A 112 -17.96 -1.91 -2.82
C TYR A 112 -19.23 -2.26 -2.03
N ARG A 113 -20.25 -2.76 -2.72
CA ARG A 113 -21.49 -3.25 -2.11
C ARG A 113 -21.19 -4.34 -1.09
N MET A 114 -20.41 -5.35 -1.45
CA MET A 114 -19.99 -6.42 -0.54
C MET A 114 -19.23 -5.89 0.69
N ALA A 115 -18.38 -4.88 0.51
CA ALA A 115 -17.66 -4.27 1.63
C ALA A 115 -18.59 -3.51 2.58
N ASN A 116 -19.66 -2.90 2.07
CA ASN A 116 -20.62 -2.11 2.84
C ASN A 116 -21.69 -2.96 3.54
N GLU A 117 -22.10 -4.08 2.93
CA GLU A 117 -23.08 -5.02 3.51
C GLU A 117 -22.51 -5.83 4.68
N ARG A 118 -21.19 -6.02 4.70
CA ARG A 118 -20.52 -6.79 5.75
C ARG A 118 -20.33 -5.96 7.03
N PRO A 119 -20.68 -6.51 8.22
CA PRO A 119 -20.49 -5.81 9.47
C PRO A 119 -19.00 -5.62 9.80
N GLY A 120 -18.67 -4.48 10.43
CA GLY A 120 -17.34 -4.24 11.00
C GLY A 120 -16.45 -3.31 10.19
N ARG A 121 -15.13 -3.58 10.19
CA ARG A 121 -14.13 -2.80 9.49
C ARG A 121 -13.63 -3.58 8.28
N VAL A 122 -14.42 -3.53 7.21
CA VAL A 122 -14.03 -4.05 5.91
C VAL A 122 -13.32 -2.96 5.12
N TYR A 123 -12.22 -3.32 4.49
CA TYR A 123 -11.43 -2.45 3.61
C TYR A 123 -11.32 -3.10 2.24
N VAL A 124 -11.37 -2.28 1.20
CA VAL A 124 -11.10 -2.70 -0.18
C VAL A 124 -9.61 -2.45 -0.49
N LEU A 125 -8.95 -3.44 -1.09
CA LEU A 125 -7.60 -3.25 -1.60
C LEU A 125 -7.61 -2.28 -2.77
N LYS A 126 -7.03 -1.09 -2.58
CA LYS A 126 -6.94 -0.07 -3.64
C LYS A 126 -6.07 -0.58 -4.79
N GLY A 127 -6.60 -0.49 -6.01
CA GLY A 127 -6.04 -0.98 -7.27
C GLY A 127 -6.10 -2.50 -7.41
N GLY A 128 -6.78 -3.21 -6.51
CA GLY A 128 -6.98 -4.66 -6.57
C GLY A 128 -5.67 -5.45 -6.72
N MET A 129 -5.74 -6.53 -7.51
CA MET A 129 -4.58 -7.38 -7.79
C MET A 129 -3.50 -6.69 -8.62
N GLU A 130 -3.85 -5.74 -9.49
CA GLU A 130 -2.86 -5.00 -10.28
C GLU A 130 -1.89 -4.21 -9.38
N ALA A 131 -2.42 -3.50 -8.38
CA ALA A 131 -1.60 -2.80 -7.39
C ALA A 131 -0.79 -3.78 -6.53
N TRP A 132 -1.33 -4.97 -6.23
CA TRP A 132 -0.57 -6.01 -5.55
C TRP A 132 0.63 -6.47 -6.37
N TYR A 133 0.42 -6.80 -7.65
CA TYR A 133 1.50 -7.21 -8.55
C TYR A 133 2.57 -6.13 -8.69
N SER A 134 2.17 -4.91 -9.05
CA SER A 134 3.09 -3.81 -9.38
C SER A 134 3.79 -3.19 -8.17
N LEU A 135 3.26 -3.29 -6.95
CA LEU A 135 3.84 -2.66 -5.76
C LEU A 135 4.44 -3.66 -4.77
N VAL A 136 3.97 -4.92 -4.79
CA VAL A 136 4.37 -5.93 -3.79
C VAL A 136 5.18 -7.05 -4.42
N LEU A 137 4.71 -7.65 -5.52
CA LEU A 137 5.41 -8.80 -6.11
C LEU A 137 6.56 -8.38 -7.02
N PHE A 138 6.29 -7.46 -7.94
CA PHE A 138 7.22 -7.05 -8.98
C PHE A 138 7.35 -5.52 -9.05
N PRO A 139 7.76 -4.85 -7.95
CA PRO A 139 7.97 -3.41 -8.00
C PRO A 139 9.11 -3.05 -8.95
N ASP A 140 8.82 -2.17 -9.91
CA ASP A 140 9.82 -1.59 -10.81
C ASP A 140 10.56 -0.43 -10.14
N LEU A 141 11.75 -0.72 -9.62
CA LEU A 141 12.50 0.25 -8.83
C LEU A 141 13.08 1.41 -9.64
N VAL A 142 13.04 1.39 -10.98
CA VAL A 142 13.42 2.56 -11.80
C VAL A 142 12.41 3.68 -11.66
N GLN A 143 11.15 3.34 -11.48
CA GLN A 143 10.06 4.31 -11.35
C GLN A 143 10.03 4.96 -9.96
N TYR A 144 10.85 4.48 -9.02
CA TYR A 144 10.76 4.89 -7.63
C TYR A 144 12.10 5.25 -7.03
N ARG A 145 12.09 6.29 -6.19
CA ARG A 145 13.29 6.72 -5.49
C ARG A 145 13.45 5.93 -4.19
N VAL A 146 14.24 4.86 -4.24
CA VAL A 146 14.68 4.15 -3.03
C VAL A 146 15.78 4.97 -2.34
N ARG A 147 15.57 5.35 -1.08
CA ARG A 147 16.40 6.35 -0.40
C ARG A 147 17.74 5.79 0.09
N ASN A 148 17.77 4.51 0.47
CA ASN A 148 18.93 3.84 1.04
C ASN A 148 18.86 2.32 0.83
N SER A 149 19.98 1.64 1.11
CA SER A 149 20.13 0.18 1.01
C SER A 149 19.19 -0.58 1.94
N ASP A 150 18.92 -0.09 3.15
CA ASP A 150 18.02 -0.77 4.09
C ASP A 150 16.59 -0.84 3.57
N GLN A 151 16.11 0.26 2.99
CA GLN A 151 14.80 0.32 2.34
C GLN A 151 14.75 -0.63 1.13
N LEU A 152 15.82 -0.66 0.32
CA LEU A 152 15.93 -1.60 -0.80
C LEU A 152 15.84 -3.05 -0.31
N ASN A 153 16.67 -3.40 0.67
CA ASN A 153 16.71 -4.74 1.26
C ASN A 153 15.38 -5.12 1.90
N TYR A 154 14.67 -4.16 2.50
CA TYR A 154 13.33 -4.38 3.01
C TYR A 154 12.34 -4.72 1.90
N ILE A 155 12.35 -3.95 0.80
CA ILE A 155 11.48 -4.19 -0.36
C ILE A 155 11.77 -5.58 -0.95
N VAL A 156 13.04 -5.88 -1.27
CA VAL A 156 13.47 -7.15 -1.86
C VAL A 156 13.05 -8.35 -1.01
N ARG A 157 13.35 -8.32 0.30
CA ARG A 157 12.97 -9.42 1.21
C ARG A 157 11.46 -9.61 1.29
N ARG A 158 10.71 -8.52 1.27
CA ARG A 158 9.25 -8.57 1.33
C ARG A 158 8.65 -9.09 0.01
N CYS A 159 9.17 -8.69 -1.14
CA CYS A 159 8.77 -9.26 -2.44
C CYS A 159 8.98 -10.78 -2.46
N GLY A 160 10.19 -11.23 -2.06
CA GLY A 160 10.52 -12.65 -2.00
C GLY A 160 9.64 -13.44 -1.03
N PHE A 161 9.24 -12.86 0.11
CA PHE A 161 8.31 -13.49 1.04
C PHE A 161 6.95 -13.83 0.42
N PHE A 162 6.48 -13.03 -0.54
CA PHE A 162 5.21 -13.26 -1.25
C PHE A 162 5.38 -14.01 -2.58
N GLY A 163 6.59 -14.52 -2.87
CA GLY A 163 6.90 -15.24 -4.11
C GLY A 163 7.16 -14.34 -5.33
N GLY A 164 7.42 -13.04 -5.12
CA GLY A 164 7.76 -12.10 -6.17
C GLY A 164 9.25 -11.77 -6.25
N GLU A 165 9.63 -10.91 -7.20
CA GLU A 165 10.98 -10.43 -7.41
C GLU A 165 10.98 -8.93 -7.76
N ALA A 166 11.71 -8.13 -7.00
CA ALA A 166 11.86 -6.70 -7.29
C ALA A 166 12.67 -6.49 -8.58
N GLN A 167 12.18 -5.63 -9.46
CA GLN A 167 12.79 -5.40 -10.78
C GLN A 167 13.80 -4.25 -10.75
N ASN A 168 14.78 -4.28 -11.65
CA ASN A 168 15.76 -3.22 -11.87
C ASN A 168 16.58 -2.82 -10.62
N THR A 169 16.80 -3.76 -9.71
CA THR A 169 17.60 -3.55 -8.49
C THR A 169 19.04 -3.11 -8.79
N GLN A 170 19.60 -3.55 -9.93
CA GLN A 170 20.94 -3.21 -10.41
C GLN A 170 21.09 -1.77 -10.93
N LEU A 171 19.99 -1.15 -11.37
CA LEU A 171 20.00 0.22 -11.91
C LEU A 171 19.95 1.27 -10.80
N LEU A 172 19.54 0.85 -9.60
CA LEU A 172 19.73 1.63 -8.40
C LEU A 172 21.22 1.65 -8.10
N ASN A 173 21.94 2.59 -8.70
CA ASN A 173 23.33 2.93 -8.39
C ASN A 173 23.43 3.56 -6.98
N ILE A 174 22.74 2.95 -6.02
CA ILE A 174 22.96 3.12 -4.60
C ILE A 174 24.33 2.51 -4.40
N ASN A 175 25.35 3.35 -4.64
CA ASN A 175 26.62 3.21 -3.99
C ASN A 175 26.27 3.06 -2.52
N VAL A 176 26.22 1.81 -2.08
CA VAL A 176 26.40 1.46 -0.69
C VAL A 176 27.80 1.99 -0.45
N ARG A 177 27.91 3.27 -0.11
CA ARG A 177 28.98 3.72 0.76
C ARG A 177 28.76 2.81 1.95
N GLU A 178 29.48 1.70 1.95
CA GLU A 178 29.70 0.89 3.12
C GLU A 178 30.10 1.93 4.15
N SER A 179 29.15 2.32 4.99
CA SER A 179 29.49 2.90 6.25
C SER A 179 30.21 1.75 6.93
N HIS A 180 31.52 1.64 6.67
CA HIS A 180 32.46 1.11 7.63
C HIS A 180 32.19 1.93 8.89
N PHE A 181 31.20 1.47 9.65
CA PHE A 181 31.23 1.57 11.09
C PHE A 181 32.54 0.88 11.44
N ARG A 182 33.59 1.70 11.57
CA ARG A 182 34.72 1.34 12.40
C ARG A 182 34.07 1.00 13.73
N GLU A 183 34.00 -0.28 14.04
CA GLU A 183 33.92 -0.77 15.40
C GLU A 183 35.16 -0.19 16.08
N GLY A 184 34.99 1.01 16.65
CA GLY A 184 35.94 1.62 17.55
C GLY A 184 35.81 0.87 18.86
N CYS A 185 36.92 0.24 19.23
CA CYS A 185 37.25 -0.46 20.46
C CYS A 185 36.55 0.04 21.73
#